data_AF-A0AAU6H9S8-F1
#
_entry.id   AF-A0AAU6H9S8-F1
#
_cell.length_a   1.000
_cell.length_b   1.000
_cell.length_c   1.000
_cell.angle_alpha   90.00
_cell.angle_beta   90.00
_cell.angle_gamma   90.00
#
_symmetry.space_group_name_H-M   'P 1'
#
loop_
_entity.id
_entity.type
_entity.pdbx_description
1 polymer ?
#
loop_
_entity_poly.entity_id
_entity_poly.type
_entity_poly.pdbx_seq_one_letter_code
_entity_poly.pdbx_strand_id
1 'polypeptide(L)'
;MSHRRTAPLTLVLLGLMLSACSASQPASPKGDPQAARDRLAAAGDAPYSAALRAVTKSGPRRLQLMEGRVNLNAPFTGRTTETTEQYTEDVVITNQKVYRRATGTHGPWQEFPASAAKGGVPTDRLPQYVRLMLGHGASVQQDGEPMRVSARLTPKDIESVDRAVGRNLRPATAIDADAWVDNEGRVVRVRQKIHFASDPDIEATITFTDFKNAVPVDAPAAS
;
A
#
# COMPACT_ATOMS: atom_id res chain seq x y z
N MET A 1 -17.55 71.53 3.10
CA MET A 1 -18.71 70.65 2.81
C MET A 1 -18.42 69.32 3.48
N SER A 2 -18.89 69.05 4.71
CA SER A 2 -20.29 68.74 5.04
C SER A 2 -20.89 67.82 3.98
N HIS A 3 -21.11 66.52 4.21
CA HIS A 3 -21.90 65.85 5.24
C HIS A 3 -23.05 65.16 4.52
N ARG A 4 -23.27 63.88 4.87
CA ARG A 4 -24.60 63.30 5.15
C ARG A 4 -25.42 63.01 3.89
N ARG A 5 -26.25 61.98 3.76
CA ARG A 5 -27.03 61.12 4.68
C ARG A 5 -28.00 60.38 3.72
N THR A 6 -28.66 59.25 3.95
CA THR A 6 -28.97 58.39 5.08
C THR A 6 -29.51 57.08 4.47
N ALA A 7 -29.31 55.96 5.15
CA ALA A 7 -30.10 54.72 5.04
C ALA A 7 -31.59 54.98 5.40
N PRO A 8 -32.58 54.05 5.29
CA PRO A 8 -32.50 52.67 5.82
C PRO A 8 -33.34 51.59 5.11
N LEU A 9 -33.09 50.30 5.39
CA LEU A 9 -34.13 49.45 5.95
C LEU A 9 -33.57 48.20 6.63
N THR A 10 -33.81 48.21 7.92
CA THR A 10 -33.59 47.25 8.98
C THR A 10 -34.40 45.96 8.77
N LEU A 11 -33.77 44.80 9.01
CA LEU A 11 -34.45 43.61 9.53
C LEU A 11 -33.56 42.94 10.59
N VAL A 12 -33.78 43.44 11.81
CA VAL A 12 -33.74 42.83 13.16
C VAL A 12 -34.49 41.48 13.13
N LEU A 13 -34.20 40.38 13.83
CA LEU A 13 -33.32 40.02 14.94
C LEU A 13 -33.31 38.47 15.09
N LEU A 14 -32.29 37.95 15.77
CA LEU A 14 -32.28 36.77 16.64
C LEU A 14 -32.57 35.35 16.10
N GLY A 15 -31.56 34.49 16.25
CA GLY A 15 -31.69 33.03 16.19
C GLY A 15 -30.41 32.33 16.66
N LEU A 16 -30.22 32.31 17.98
CA LEU A 16 -29.56 31.26 18.78
C LEU A 16 -28.25 30.63 18.27
N MET A 17 -27.21 30.81 19.09
CA MET A 17 -26.16 29.83 19.42
C MET A 17 -26.40 28.42 18.84
N LEU A 18 -25.75 28.12 17.72
CA LEU A 18 -25.39 26.74 17.41
C LEU A 18 -23.90 26.62 17.71
N SER A 19 -23.65 26.06 18.89
CA SER A 19 -22.38 25.47 19.28
C SER A 19 -21.74 24.76 18.09
N ALA A 20 -20.43 24.93 17.98
CA ALA A 20 -19.57 24.18 17.09
C ALA A 20 -19.95 22.70 17.08
N CYS A 21 -20.61 22.25 16.02
CA CYS A 21 -20.52 20.85 15.60
C CYS A 21 -19.19 20.72 14.84
N SER A 22 -18.09 20.82 15.59
CA SER A 22 -16.96 19.95 15.27
C SER A 22 -17.54 18.56 15.37
N ALA A 23 -17.83 17.94 14.22
CA ALA A 23 -17.99 16.50 14.16
C ALA A 23 -16.63 15.91 14.55
N SER A 24 -16.38 15.87 15.85
CA SER A 24 -15.42 14.98 16.47
C SER A 24 -15.92 13.61 16.08
N GLN A 25 -15.44 13.09 14.96
CA GLN A 25 -15.54 11.66 14.71
C GLN A 25 -15.04 11.00 16.00
N PRO A 26 -15.87 10.19 16.68
CA PRO A 26 -15.38 9.47 17.84
C PRO A 26 -14.10 8.78 17.40
N ALA A 27 -13.01 9.01 18.13
CA ALA A 27 -11.76 8.33 17.86
C ALA A 27 -12.10 6.84 17.78
N SER A 28 -11.89 6.22 16.60
CA SER A 28 -12.22 4.81 16.40
C SER A 28 -11.66 4.02 17.59
N PRO A 29 -12.42 3.09 18.17
CA PRO A 29 -11.97 2.33 19.32
C PRO A 29 -10.59 1.78 19.02
N LYS A 30 -9.61 2.08 19.88
CA LYS A 30 -8.29 1.45 19.78
C LYS A 30 -8.51 -0.05 19.97
N GLY A 31 -8.37 -0.81 18.89
CA GLY A 31 -8.38 -2.26 18.89
C GLY A 31 -7.16 -2.80 19.63
N ASP A 32 -7.26 -4.05 20.06
CA ASP A 32 -6.19 -4.73 20.78
C ASP A 32 -5.07 -5.19 19.82
N PRO A 33 -3.82 -4.74 19.99
CA PRO A 33 -2.68 -5.27 19.25
C PRO A 33 -2.52 -6.80 19.37
N GLN A 34 -2.97 -7.41 20.47
CA GLN A 34 -2.90 -8.86 20.63
C GLN A 34 -3.83 -9.58 19.65
N ALA A 35 -5.05 -9.08 19.44
CA ALA A 35 -5.95 -9.65 18.45
C ALA A 35 -5.37 -9.61 17.01
N ALA A 36 -4.61 -8.57 16.66
CA ALA A 36 -3.88 -8.53 15.39
C ALA A 36 -2.78 -9.61 15.32
N ARG A 37 -2.05 -9.85 16.42
CA ARG A 37 -1.03 -10.91 16.51
C ARG A 37 -1.67 -12.29 16.37
N ASP A 38 -2.75 -12.55 17.08
CA ASP A 38 -3.45 -13.84 17.07
C ASP A 38 -4.00 -14.13 15.67
N ARG A 39 -4.59 -13.12 15.01
CA ARG A 39 -5.09 -13.23 13.64
C ARG A 39 -3.98 -13.53 12.63
N LEU A 40 -2.81 -12.89 12.74
CA LEU A 40 -1.64 -13.21 11.92
C LEU A 40 -1.05 -14.59 12.22
N ALA A 41 -1.19 -15.09 13.45
CA ALA A 41 -0.70 -16.40 13.85
C ALA A 41 -1.63 -17.54 13.37
N ALA A 42 -2.94 -17.27 13.27
CA ALA A 42 -3.94 -18.19 12.75
C ALA A 42 -3.98 -18.24 11.22
N ALA A 43 -3.26 -17.35 10.52
CA ALA A 43 -3.22 -17.32 9.06
C ALA A 43 -2.67 -18.63 8.50
N GLY A 44 -3.38 -19.22 7.54
CA GLY A 44 -2.91 -20.41 6.83
C GLY A 44 -1.62 -20.12 6.05
N ASP A 45 -0.75 -21.13 5.94
CA ASP A 45 0.52 -21.07 5.21
C ASP A 45 0.42 -21.63 3.79
N ALA A 46 -0.74 -22.14 3.40
CA ALA A 46 -0.99 -22.67 2.06
C ALA A 46 -0.76 -21.59 0.98
N PRO A 47 -0.05 -21.91 -0.12
CA PRO A 47 0.08 -21.03 -1.26
C PRO A 47 -1.27 -20.65 -1.87
N TYR A 48 -1.44 -19.37 -2.20
CA TYR A 48 -2.63 -18.86 -2.85
C TYR A 48 -2.28 -17.81 -3.90
N SER A 49 -3.23 -17.47 -4.77
CA SER A 49 -3.09 -16.37 -5.72
C SER A 49 -4.08 -15.26 -5.42
N ALA A 50 -3.71 -14.02 -5.76
CA ALA A 50 -4.59 -12.86 -5.66
C ALA A 50 -4.41 -11.95 -6.88
N ALA A 51 -5.49 -11.29 -7.28
CA ALA A 51 -5.40 -10.13 -8.14
C ALA A 51 -4.68 -9.02 -7.37
N LEU A 52 -3.60 -8.50 -7.92
CA LEU A 52 -2.80 -7.42 -7.36
C LEU A 52 -3.08 -6.15 -8.13
N ARG A 53 -3.22 -5.05 -7.38
CA ARG A 53 -3.14 -3.70 -7.90
C ARG A 53 -2.24 -2.86 -6.99
N ALA A 54 -1.10 -2.43 -7.51
CA ALA A 54 -0.17 -1.54 -6.81
C ALA A 54 -0.06 -0.20 -7.53
N VAL A 55 -0.13 0.90 -6.78
CA VAL A 55 -0.03 2.27 -7.30
C VAL A 55 0.98 3.04 -6.49
N THR A 56 1.92 3.68 -7.18
CA THR A 56 2.91 4.60 -6.59
C THR A 56 2.66 6.01 -7.10
N LYS A 57 2.63 7.00 -6.21
CA LYS A 57 2.36 8.41 -6.50
C LYS A 57 3.38 9.33 -5.84
N SER A 58 3.59 10.49 -6.45
CA SER A 58 4.25 11.65 -5.86
C SER A 58 3.35 12.87 -6.03
N GLY A 59 2.76 13.36 -4.94
CA GLY A 59 1.68 14.34 -5.00
C GLY A 59 0.52 13.88 -5.91
N PRO A 60 0.05 14.70 -6.86
CA PRO A 60 -1.02 14.31 -7.79
C PRO A 60 -0.56 13.35 -8.90
N ARG A 61 0.76 13.19 -9.11
CA ARG A 61 1.32 12.41 -10.22
C ARG A 61 1.38 10.92 -9.88
N ARG A 62 0.88 10.08 -10.78
CA ARG A 62 1.05 8.62 -10.70
C ARG A 62 2.37 8.24 -11.34
N LEU A 63 3.30 7.71 -10.55
CA LEU A 63 4.61 7.27 -11.02
C LEU A 63 4.55 5.86 -11.62
N GLN A 64 3.74 4.99 -11.02
CA GLN A 64 3.69 3.56 -11.39
C GLN A 64 2.30 3.00 -11.10
N LEU A 65 1.85 2.10 -11.97
CA LEU A 65 0.71 1.20 -11.78
C LEU A 65 1.18 -0.21 -12.12
N MET A 66 0.97 -1.17 -11.23
CA MET A 66 1.21 -2.59 -11.49
C MET A 66 -0.10 -3.33 -11.25
N GLU A 67 -0.57 -4.08 -12.23
CA GLU A 67 -1.83 -4.82 -12.17
C GLU A 67 -1.64 -6.24 -12.69
N GLY A 68 -2.29 -7.22 -12.07
CA GLY A 68 -2.25 -8.60 -12.57
C GLY A 68 -2.58 -9.61 -11.49
N ARG A 69 -2.02 -10.82 -11.59
CA ARG A 69 -2.21 -11.89 -10.61
C ARG A 69 -0.88 -12.44 -10.15
N VAL A 70 -0.74 -12.57 -8.84
CA VAL A 70 0.47 -13.06 -8.18
C VAL A 70 0.14 -14.18 -7.20
N ASN A 71 1.09 -15.09 -7.01
CA ASN A 71 1.08 -16.07 -5.93
C ASN A 71 1.75 -15.48 -4.68
N LEU A 72 1.16 -15.79 -3.53
CA LEU A 72 1.58 -15.40 -2.19
C LEU A 72 1.69 -16.66 -1.32
N ASN A 73 2.33 -16.54 -0.15
CA ASN A 73 2.71 -17.68 0.71
C ASN A 73 3.54 -18.76 -0.01
N ALA A 74 4.25 -18.36 -1.07
CA ALA A 74 5.12 -19.18 -1.91
C ALA A 74 6.21 -18.26 -2.48
N PRO A 75 7.22 -18.77 -3.22
CA PRO A 75 8.06 -17.90 -4.02
C PRO A 75 7.20 -16.93 -4.84
N PHE A 76 7.51 -15.64 -4.74
CA PHE A 76 6.74 -14.60 -5.41
C PHE A 76 6.81 -14.82 -6.92
N THR A 77 5.67 -15.19 -7.49
CA THR A 77 5.50 -15.51 -8.90
C THR A 77 4.20 -14.89 -9.38
N GLY A 78 4.07 -14.64 -10.67
CA GLY A 78 2.87 -14.01 -11.20
C GLY A 78 3.01 -13.48 -12.60
N ARG A 79 1.92 -12.94 -13.11
CA ARG A 79 1.87 -12.20 -14.38
C ARG A 79 1.22 -10.86 -14.11
N THR A 80 1.92 -9.79 -14.47
CA THR A 80 1.46 -8.42 -14.26
C THR A 80 1.77 -7.55 -15.45
N THR A 81 1.04 -6.45 -15.59
CA THR A 81 1.39 -5.33 -16.46
C THR A 81 1.87 -4.19 -15.56
N GLU A 82 3.02 -3.61 -15.90
CA GLU A 82 3.62 -2.47 -15.24
C GLU A 82 3.53 -1.25 -16.16
N THR A 83 2.92 -0.18 -15.68
CA THR A 83 2.72 1.06 -16.43
C THR A 83 3.34 2.23 -15.67
N THR A 84 4.24 2.93 -16.35
CA THR A 84 4.78 4.24 -15.93
C THR A 84 4.32 5.30 -16.92
N GLU A 85 4.83 6.53 -16.83
CA GLU A 85 4.61 7.53 -17.88
C GLU A 85 5.42 7.23 -19.15
N GLN A 86 6.53 6.50 -19.02
CA GLN A 86 7.49 6.27 -20.10
C GLN A 86 7.21 4.97 -20.85
N TYR A 87 6.65 3.96 -20.20
CA TYR A 87 6.47 2.64 -20.78
C TYR A 87 5.30 1.88 -20.17
N THR A 88 4.85 0.85 -20.90
CA THR A 88 3.97 -0.20 -20.41
C THR A 88 4.59 -1.54 -20.78
N GLU A 89 4.81 -2.40 -19.78
CA GLU A 89 5.46 -3.69 -19.94
C GLU A 89 4.60 -4.82 -19.37
N ASP A 90 4.56 -5.94 -20.08
CA ASP A 90 4.13 -7.23 -19.54
C ASP A 90 5.30 -7.85 -18.78
N VAL A 91 5.01 -8.35 -17.59
CA VAL A 91 5.98 -8.92 -16.67
C VAL A 91 5.54 -10.31 -16.26
N VAL A 92 6.40 -11.30 -16.48
CA VAL A 92 6.22 -12.68 -16.00
C VAL A 92 7.27 -12.96 -14.93
N ILE A 93 6.83 -13.26 -13.71
CA ILE A 93 7.68 -13.55 -12.57
C ILE A 93 7.60 -15.05 -12.30
N THR A 94 8.70 -15.74 -12.54
CA THR A 94 8.86 -17.17 -12.21
C THR A 94 9.76 -17.31 -10.98
N ASN A 95 9.86 -18.54 -10.47
CA ASN A 95 10.80 -18.90 -9.41
C ASN A 95 12.28 -18.75 -9.83
N GLN A 96 12.59 -18.70 -11.13
CA GLN A 96 13.97 -18.64 -11.64
C GLN A 96 14.35 -17.26 -12.19
N LYS A 97 13.44 -16.62 -12.92
CA LYS A 97 13.68 -15.40 -13.67
C LYS A 97 12.46 -14.46 -13.68
N VAL A 98 12.73 -13.20 -13.94
CA VAL A 98 11.72 -12.20 -14.35
C VAL A 98 11.86 -11.97 -15.84
N TYR A 99 10.75 -12.02 -16.57
CA TYR A 99 10.70 -11.73 -17.99
C TYR A 99 9.92 -10.44 -18.19
N ARG A 100 10.43 -9.50 -18.99
CA ARG A 100 9.76 -8.25 -19.33
C ARG A 100 9.68 -8.08 -20.84
N ARG A 101 8.60 -7.46 -21.31
CA ARG A 101 8.43 -7.07 -22.71
C ARG A 101 7.47 -5.90 -22.79
N ALA A 102 7.67 -4.99 -23.74
CA ALA A 102 6.69 -3.96 -24.04
C ALA A 102 5.31 -4.56 -24.35
N THR A 103 4.27 -4.09 -23.67
CA THR A 103 2.91 -4.63 -23.81
C THR A 103 2.40 -4.52 -25.25
N GLY A 104 1.71 -5.55 -25.72
CA GLY A 104 1.13 -5.58 -27.06
C GLY A 104 2.15 -5.77 -28.19
N THR A 105 3.42 -6.04 -27.87
CA THR A 105 4.45 -6.32 -28.88
C THR A 105 4.70 -7.82 -29.05
N HIS A 106 5.18 -8.18 -30.23
CA HIS A 106 5.72 -9.52 -30.53
C HIS A 106 7.25 -9.59 -30.36
N GLY A 107 7.85 -8.62 -29.66
CA GLY A 107 9.28 -8.60 -29.42
C GLY A 107 9.74 -9.74 -28.51
N PRO A 108 11.07 -9.95 -28.39
CA PRO A 108 11.62 -10.94 -27.49
C PRO A 108 11.36 -10.56 -26.02
N TRP A 109 11.26 -11.58 -25.17
CA TRP A 109 11.25 -11.38 -23.72
C TRP A 109 12.65 -11.07 -23.23
N GLN A 110 12.80 -9.95 -22.52
CA GLN A 110 14.03 -9.62 -21.81
C GLN A 110 14.06 -10.38 -20.49
N GLU A 111 15.18 -11.02 -20.20
CA GLU A 111 15.35 -11.85 -19.01
C GLU A 111 16.16 -11.13 -17.93
N PHE A 112 15.68 -11.25 -16.69
CA PHE A 112 16.33 -10.73 -15.50
C PHE A 112 16.39 -11.82 -14.41
N PRO A 113 17.37 -11.74 -13.49
CA PRO A 113 17.39 -12.62 -12.33
C PRO A 113 16.10 -12.52 -11.49
N ALA A 114 15.67 -13.60 -10.82
CA ALA A 114 14.50 -13.58 -9.93
C ALA A 114 14.56 -12.49 -8.84
N SER A 115 15.76 -12.08 -8.42
CA SER A 115 15.94 -10.97 -7.46
C SER A 115 15.40 -9.63 -7.95
N ALA A 116 15.26 -9.44 -9.27
CA ALA A 116 14.66 -8.23 -9.84
C ALA A 116 13.17 -8.08 -9.47
N ALA A 117 12.47 -9.16 -9.14
CA ALA A 117 11.08 -9.12 -8.69
C ALA A 117 10.91 -8.38 -7.36
N LYS A 118 11.96 -8.36 -6.52
CA LYS A 118 11.95 -7.75 -5.19
C LYS A 118 12.11 -6.23 -5.21
N GLY A 119 12.46 -5.64 -6.36
CA GLY A 119 12.67 -4.19 -6.50
C GLY A 119 11.40 -3.35 -6.51
N GLY A 120 10.22 -3.95 -6.76
CA GLY A 120 8.95 -3.23 -6.91
C GLY A 120 8.06 -3.24 -5.67
N VAL A 121 7.80 -4.42 -5.09
CA VAL A 121 6.92 -4.60 -3.93
C VAL A 121 7.36 -5.85 -3.14
N PRO A 122 7.83 -5.73 -1.88
CA PRO A 122 8.21 -6.90 -1.07
C PRO A 122 6.96 -7.60 -0.50
N THR A 123 6.22 -8.28 -1.38
CA THR A 123 5.00 -9.02 -1.03
C THR A 123 5.25 -10.33 -0.28
N ASP A 124 6.47 -10.86 -0.33
CA ASP A 124 6.87 -12.12 0.33
C ASP A 124 7.03 -11.98 1.85
N ARG A 125 7.00 -10.75 2.38
CA ARG A 125 7.22 -10.44 3.80
C ARG A 125 6.10 -9.64 4.47
N LEU A 126 4.91 -9.61 3.86
CA LEU A 126 3.80 -8.79 4.36
C LEU A 126 3.46 -9.08 5.83
N PRO A 127 3.30 -10.34 6.29
CA PRO A 127 3.04 -10.61 7.71
C PRO A 127 4.16 -10.13 8.64
N GLN A 128 5.42 -10.21 8.21
CA GLN A 128 6.58 -9.77 8.97
C GLN A 128 6.60 -8.25 9.14
N TYR A 129 6.18 -7.49 8.12
CA TYR A 129 6.01 -6.04 8.26
C TYR A 129 4.89 -5.69 9.24
N VAL A 130 3.76 -6.39 9.24
CA VAL A 130 2.70 -6.14 10.24
C VAL A 130 3.20 -6.48 11.65
N ARG A 131 3.97 -7.57 11.83
CA ARG A 131 4.61 -7.90 13.12
C ARG A 131 5.59 -6.80 13.56
N LEU A 132 6.39 -6.25 12.63
CA LEU A 132 7.27 -5.11 12.90
C LEU A 132 6.45 -3.90 13.38
N MET A 133 5.37 -3.55 12.69
CA MET A 133 4.47 -2.45 13.10
C MET A 133 3.94 -2.66 14.53
N LEU A 134 3.47 -3.88 14.84
CA LEU A 134 2.98 -4.24 16.19
C LEU A 134 4.08 -4.21 17.25
N GLY A 135 5.33 -4.47 16.89
CA GLY A 135 6.50 -4.31 17.77
C GLY A 135 6.87 -2.84 18.02
N HIS A 136 6.50 -1.94 17.11
CA HIS A 136 6.71 -0.49 17.19
C HIS A 136 5.48 0.29 17.71
N GLY A 137 4.62 -0.37 18.48
CA GLY A 137 3.48 0.29 19.13
C GLY A 137 2.37 0.72 18.17
N ALA A 138 2.13 -0.07 17.11
CA ALA A 138 1.06 0.20 16.16
C ALA A 138 -0.30 0.46 16.84
N SER A 139 -1.07 1.38 16.26
CA SER A 139 -2.49 1.48 16.55
C SER A 139 -3.24 0.42 15.72
N VAL A 140 -4.26 -0.18 16.34
CA VAL A 140 -5.14 -1.13 15.69
C VAL A 140 -6.55 -0.55 15.68
N GLN A 141 -7.25 -0.67 14.55
CA GLN A 141 -8.67 -0.30 14.40
C GLN A 141 -9.45 -1.56 14.00
N GLN A 142 -10.50 -1.85 14.75
CA GLN A 142 -11.35 -3.06 14.63
C GLN A 142 -12.83 -2.71 14.43
N ASP A 143 -13.14 -1.47 14.04
CA ASP A 143 -14.49 -0.98 13.79
C ASP A 143 -15.10 -1.53 12.49
N GLY A 144 -14.37 -2.36 11.74
CA GLY A 144 -14.86 -3.12 10.60
C GLY A 144 -13.82 -4.12 10.10
N GLU A 145 -14.23 -4.94 9.14
CA GLU A 145 -13.34 -5.82 8.39
C GLU A 145 -12.96 -5.16 7.05
N PRO A 146 -11.68 -5.20 6.64
CA PRO A 146 -10.53 -5.78 7.34
C PRO A 146 -9.99 -4.91 8.49
N MET A 147 -9.42 -5.55 9.52
CA MET A 147 -8.73 -4.88 10.64
C MET A 147 -7.56 -4.04 10.13
N ARG A 148 -7.47 -2.77 10.53
CA ARG A 148 -6.36 -1.89 10.17
C ARG A 148 -5.30 -1.85 11.27
N VAL A 149 -4.04 -2.02 10.89
CA VAL A 149 -2.86 -1.86 11.73
C VAL A 149 -2.04 -0.69 11.17
N SER A 150 -1.70 0.29 11.99
CA SER A 150 -1.02 1.52 11.57
C SER A 150 0.20 1.81 12.44
N ALA A 151 1.33 2.15 11.84
CA ALA A 151 2.54 2.53 12.56
C ALA A 151 3.38 3.53 11.76
N ARG A 152 4.20 4.31 12.47
CA ARG A 152 5.27 5.10 11.88
C ARG A 152 6.59 4.36 12.05
N LEU A 153 7.29 4.13 10.95
CA LEU A 153 8.54 3.38 10.87
C LEU A 153 9.64 4.26 10.28
N THR A 154 10.88 3.80 10.39
CA THR A 154 12.05 4.37 9.72
C THR A 154 12.61 3.36 8.70
N PRO A 155 13.44 3.80 7.73
CA PRO A 155 14.13 2.85 6.85
C PRO A 155 14.97 1.82 7.61
N LYS A 156 15.50 2.19 8.78
CA LYS A 156 16.27 1.29 9.66
C LYS A 156 15.39 0.19 10.27
N ASP A 157 14.15 0.51 10.63
CA ASP A 157 13.19 -0.49 11.12
C ASP A 157 12.86 -1.49 10.00
N ILE A 158 12.63 -1.00 8.78
CA ILE A 158 12.42 -1.85 7.59
C ILE A 158 13.66 -2.71 7.30
N GLU A 159 14.87 -2.18 7.46
CA GLU A 159 16.12 -2.91 7.25
C GLU A 159 16.25 -4.15 8.15
N SER A 160 15.59 -4.16 9.32
CA SER A 160 15.57 -5.31 10.24
C SER A 160 14.78 -6.52 9.71
N VAL A 161 13.80 -6.27 8.83
CA VAL A 161 12.97 -7.30 8.18
C VAL A 161 13.50 -7.60 6.77
N ASP A 162 13.85 -6.56 6.03
CA ASP A 162 14.38 -6.66 4.68
C ASP A 162 15.49 -5.62 4.46
N ARG A 163 16.73 -6.10 4.47
CA ARG A 163 17.91 -5.27 4.31
C ARG A 163 17.94 -4.53 2.97
N ALA A 164 17.51 -5.17 1.88
CA ALA A 164 17.57 -4.55 0.56
C ALA A 164 16.55 -3.41 0.45
N VAL A 165 15.32 -3.65 0.90
CA VAL A 165 14.25 -2.64 0.90
C VAL A 165 14.61 -1.48 1.82
N GLY A 166 15.06 -1.74 3.05
CA GLY A 166 15.45 -0.69 4.00
C GLY A 166 16.56 0.22 3.47
N ARG A 167 17.50 -0.33 2.69
CA ARG A 167 18.55 0.45 2.03
C ARG A 167 18.03 1.26 0.85
N ASN A 168 17.15 0.68 0.04
CA ASN A 168 16.54 1.35 -1.12
C ASN A 168 15.61 2.51 -0.71
N LEU A 169 15.11 2.50 0.53
CA LEU A 169 14.31 3.60 1.08
C LEU A 169 15.14 4.82 1.46
N ARG A 170 16.48 4.76 1.51
CA ARG A 170 17.30 5.96 1.79
C ARG A 170 17.23 6.90 0.58
N PRO A 171 17.03 8.22 0.77
CA PRO A 171 17.20 8.99 2.01
C PRO A 171 15.90 9.32 2.78
N ALA A 172 14.86 8.47 2.72
CA ALA A 172 13.62 8.72 3.46
C ALA A 172 13.86 8.93 4.97
N THR A 173 13.09 9.82 5.57
CA THR A 173 13.19 10.20 6.99
C THR A 173 12.20 9.43 7.86
N ALA A 174 11.05 9.06 7.29
CA ALA A 174 10.01 8.27 7.96
C ALA A 174 9.10 7.58 6.95
N ILE A 175 8.38 6.56 7.40
CA ILE A 175 7.33 5.86 6.66
C ILE A 175 6.10 5.75 7.55
N ASP A 176 5.01 6.42 7.19
CA ASP A 176 3.70 6.15 7.78
C ASP A 176 3.08 4.95 7.04
N ALA A 177 2.92 3.83 7.73
CA ALA A 177 2.45 2.57 7.17
C ALA A 177 1.09 2.16 7.74
N ASP A 178 0.21 1.69 6.86
CA ASP A 178 -1.05 1.04 7.17
C ASP A 178 -1.09 -0.33 6.50
N ALA A 179 -1.53 -1.34 7.23
CA ALA A 179 -1.86 -2.66 6.70
C ALA A 179 -3.29 -3.02 7.09
N TRP A 180 -4.00 -3.69 6.18
CA TRP A 180 -5.32 -4.23 6.45
C TRP A 180 -5.26 -5.75 6.42
N VAL A 181 -5.71 -6.38 7.50
CA VAL A 181 -5.68 -7.83 7.72
C VAL A 181 -7.11 -8.36 7.79
N ASP A 182 -7.47 -9.25 6.88
CA ASP A 182 -8.80 -9.86 6.86
C ASP A 182 -8.97 -10.94 7.94
N ASN A 183 -10.17 -11.49 8.06
CA ASN A 183 -10.50 -12.55 9.01
C ASN A 183 -9.69 -13.85 8.85
N GLU A 184 -9.11 -14.10 7.67
CA GLU A 184 -8.24 -15.25 7.42
C GLU A 184 -6.79 -14.96 7.79
N GLY A 185 -6.49 -13.76 8.31
CA GLY A 185 -5.13 -13.35 8.64
C GLY A 185 -4.28 -12.92 7.45
N ARG A 186 -4.89 -12.75 6.27
CA ARG A 186 -4.20 -12.29 5.07
C ARG A 186 -4.08 -10.78 5.08
N VAL A 187 -2.91 -10.27 4.68
CA VAL A 187 -2.74 -8.84 4.39
C VAL A 187 -3.38 -8.55 3.04
N VAL A 188 -4.53 -7.86 3.05
CA VAL A 188 -5.33 -7.59 1.83
C VAL A 188 -5.05 -6.21 1.23
N ARG A 189 -4.46 -5.30 2.02
CA ARG A 189 -4.04 -3.97 1.55
C ARG A 189 -2.87 -3.48 2.38
N VAL A 190 -1.95 -2.79 1.73
CA VAL A 190 -0.90 -1.98 2.37
C VAL A 190 -0.94 -0.59 1.76
N ARG A 191 -0.83 0.43 2.62
CA ARG A 191 -0.57 1.81 2.21
C ARG A 191 0.66 2.28 2.96
N GLN A 192 1.58 2.91 2.25
CA GLN A 192 2.71 3.59 2.85
C GLN A 192 2.81 5.00 2.31
N LYS A 193 3.14 5.94 3.19
CA LYS A 193 3.56 7.28 2.84
C LYS A 193 5.00 7.46 3.30
N ILE A 194 5.90 7.61 2.35
CA ILE A 194 7.34 7.72 2.54
C ILE A 194 7.68 9.20 2.51
N HIS A 195 8.30 9.66 3.60
CA HIS A 195 8.67 11.05 3.79
C HIS A 195 10.13 11.29 3.45
N PHE A 196 10.41 12.42 2.80
CA PHE A 196 11.76 12.86 2.48
C PHE A 196 12.01 14.25 3.07
N ALA A 197 13.28 14.59 3.32
CA ALA A 197 13.63 15.90 3.89
C ALA A 197 13.51 17.04 2.87
N SER A 198 13.76 16.75 1.59
CA SER A 198 13.87 17.76 0.54
C SER A 198 13.16 17.39 -0.77
N ASP A 199 12.62 16.18 -0.86
CA ASP A 199 11.88 15.69 -2.01
C ASP A 199 10.39 15.54 -1.67
N PRO A 200 9.48 15.56 -2.67
CA PRO A 200 8.08 15.28 -2.43
C PRO A 200 7.87 13.87 -1.84
N ASP A 201 6.92 13.76 -0.91
CA ASP A 201 6.51 12.47 -0.36
C ASP A 201 6.05 11.50 -1.46
N ILE A 202 6.34 10.22 -1.24
CA ILE A 202 5.88 9.12 -2.10
C ILE A 202 4.79 8.35 -1.37
N GLU A 203 3.64 8.17 -2.02
CA GLU A 203 2.58 7.30 -1.53
C GLU A 203 2.51 6.03 -2.39
N ALA A 204 2.61 4.86 -1.76
CA ALA A 204 2.39 3.59 -2.43
C ALA A 204 1.23 2.84 -1.77
N THR A 205 0.33 2.30 -2.57
CA THR A 205 -0.76 1.43 -2.11
C THR A 205 -0.75 0.14 -2.90
N ILE A 206 -0.80 -0.99 -2.22
CA ILE A 206 -1.00 -2.31 -2.81
C ILE A 206 -2.33 -2.85 -2.28
N THR A 207 -3.15 -3.39 -3.16
CA THR A 207 -4.41 -4.05 -2.83
C THR A 207 -4.43 -5.44 -3.45
N PHE A 208 -4.91 -6.41 -2.68
CA PHE A 208 -5.13 -7.79 -3.08
C PHE A 208 -6.62 -8.12 -3.06
N THR A 209 -7.12 -8.71 -4.14
CA THR A 209 -8.52 -9.14 -4.29
C THR A 209 -8.60 -10.49 -5.01
N ASP A 210 -9.80 -11.06 -5.14
CA ASP A 210 -10.04 -12.28 -5.92
C ASP A 210 -9.07 -13.42 -5.56
N PHE A 211 -9.04 -13.76 -4.26
CA PHE A 211 -8.20 -14.80 -3.68
C PHE A 211 -8.62 -16.19 -4.19
N LYS A 212 -7.66 -16.97 -4.68
CA LYS A 212 -7.85 -18.28 -5.30
C LYS A 212 -6.70 -19.21 -4.94
N ASN A 213 -6.78 -20.48 -5.33
CA ASN A 213 -5.63 -21.38 -5.30
C ASN A 213 -4.45 -20.79 -6.09
N ALA A 214 -3.22 -21.14 -5.69
CA ALA A 214 -2.02 -20.76 -6.42
C ALA A 214 -2.09 -21.24 -7.87
N VAL A 215 -1.55 -20.43 -8.79
CA VAL A 215 -1.56 -20.71 -10.24
C VAL A 215 -0.15 -21.00 -10.75
N PRO A 216 0.05 -21.95 -11.67
CA PRO A 216 1.35 -22.16 -12.29
C PRO A 216 1.76 -20.94 -13.13
N VAL A 217 3.03 -20.58 -13.03
CA VAL A 217 3.63 -19.48 -13.78
C VAL A 217 4.90 -19.97 -14.46
N ASP A 218 4.74 -20.39 -15.71
CA ASP A 218 5.85 -20.81 -16.56
C ASP A 218 6.53 -19.63 -17.25
N ALA A 219 7.78 -19.85 -17.65
CA ALA A 219 8.49 -18.96 -18.55
C ALA A 219 7.65 -18.72 -19.81
N PRO A 220 7.63 -17.49 -20.35
CA PRO A 220 6.93 -17.24 -21.59
C PRO A 220 7.58 -18.03 -22.74
N ALA A 221 6.78 -18.48 -23.70
CA ALA A 221 7.30 -19.12 -24.89
C ALA A 221 8.25 -18.17 -25.64
N ALA A 222 9.36 -18.71 -26.14
CA ALA A 222 10.24 -17.98 -27.04
C ALA A 222 9.44 -17.66 -28.32
N SER A 223 9.28 -16.37 -28.60
CA SER A 223 8.70 -15.85 -29.84
C SER A 223 9.80 -15.32 -30.73
#